data_AF-A0A6J4WYP4-F1
#
_entry.id   AF-A0A6J4WYP4-F1
#
_cell.length_a   1.000
_cell.length_b   1.000
_cell.length_c   1.000
_cell.angle_alpha   90.00
_cell.angle_beta   90.00
_cell.angle_gamma   90.00
#
_symmetry.space_group_name_H-M   'P 1'
#
loop_
_entity.id
_entity.type
_entity.pdbx_description
1 polymer ?
#
loop_
_entity_poly.entity_id
_entity_poly.type
_entity_poly.pdbx_seq_one_letter_code
_entity_poly.pdbx_strand_id
1 'polypeptide(L)' 'MRYAETGINLEIDLSRGSIDRVESDPRDTELYLGGLGTNAKILWDRVPP' A
#
# COMPACT_ATOMS: atom_id res chain seq x y z
N MET A 1 5.09 -3.50 -16.26
CA MET A 1 6.23 -4.08 -15.52
C MET A 1 6.80 -2.97 -14.65
N ARG A 2 7.04 -3.22 -13.35
CA ARG A 2 7.64 -2.24 -12.42
C ARG A 2 9.06 -2.63 -12.09
N TYR A 3 9.87 -1.65 -11.69
CA TYR A 3 11.28 -1.83 -11.34
C TYR A 3 11.50 -1.27 -9.92
N ALA A 4 12.45 -1.87 -9.19
CA ALA A 4 12.73 -1.65 -7.77
C ALA A 4 11.60 -2.05 -6.80
N GLU A 5 10.34 -1.68 -7.07
CA GLU A 5 9.18 -2.16 -6.31
C GLU A 5 8.51 -3.37 -6.97
N THR A 6 7.94 -4.25 -6.14
CA THR A 6 7.12 -5.39 -6.60
C THR A 6 5.76 -4.93 -7.13
N GLY A 7 5.27 -3.74 -6.73
CA GLY A 7 3.98 -3.17 -7.14
C GLY A 7 2.76 -3.82 -6.47
N ILE A 8 2.95 -4.44 -5.30
CA ILE A 8 1.95 -5.27 -4.63
C ILE A 8 1.97 -5.04 -3.13
N ASN A 9 0.80 -4.95 -2.52
CA ASN A 9 0.57 -5.00 -1.08
C ASN A 9 -0.20 -6.27 -0.71
N LEU A 10 0.08 -6.83 0.47
CA LEU A 10 -0.78 -7.84 1.10
C LEU A 10 -1.71 -7.14 2.07
N GLU A 11 -3.01 -7.21 1.82
CA GLU A 11 -4.03 -6.72 2.74
C GLU A 11 -4.61 -7.89 3.52
N ILE A 12 -4.56 -7.79 4.85
CA ILE A 12 -4.94 -8.88 5.76
C ILE A 12 -5.99 -8.37 6.73
N ASP A 13 -7.18 -8.96 6.71
CA ASP A 13 -8.23 -8.72 7.71
C ASP A 13 -8.13 -9.80 8.78
N LEU A 14 -7.58 -9.45 9.95
CA LEU A 14 -7.42 -10.40 11.07
C LEU A 14 -8.75 -10.84 11.69
N SER A 15 -9.85 -10.11 11.50
CA SER A 15 -11.17 -10.48 12.04
C SER A 15 -11.83 -11.57 11.20
N ARG A 16 -11.63 -11.51 9.87
CA ARG A 16 -12.21 -12.47 8.92
C ARG A 16 -11.24 -13.56 8.48
N GLY A 17 -9.94 -13.35 8.68
CA GLY A 17 -8.88 -14.24 8.20
C GLY A 17 -8.66 -14.17 6.68
N SER A 18 -9.16 -13.13 5.99
CA SER A 18 -8.93 -12.96 4.55
C SER A 18 -7.54 -12.39 4.29
N ILE A 19 -6.94 -12.83 3.17
CA ILE A 19 -5.62 -12.40 2.71
C ILE A 19 -5.75 -12.07 1.23
N ASP A 20 -5.56 -10.81 0.89
CA ASP A 20 -5.74 -10.28 -0.45
C ASP A 20 -4.42 -9.70 -0.98
N ARG A 21 -4.05 -10.08 -2.21
CA ARG A 21 -2.91 -9.52 -2.93
C ARG A 21 -3.41 -8.38 -3.82
N VAL A 22 -3.10 -7.14 -3.47
CA VAL A 22 -3.63 -5.93 -4.14
C VAL A 22 -2.50 -5.21 -4.87
N GLU A 23 -2.75 -4.76 -6.11
CA GLU A 23 -1.81 -3.92 -6.86
C GLU A 23 -1.73 -2.52 -6.24
N SER A 24 -0.51 -2.02 -5.99
CA SER A 24 -0.32 -0.64 -5.53
C SER A 24 -0.56 0.36 -6.67
N ASP A 25 -0.84 1.63 -6.41
CA ASP A 25 -0.91 2.65 -7.46
C ASP A 25 0.53 3.05 -7.87
N PRO A 26 0.94 2.99 -9.15
CA PRO A 26 2.28 3.42 -9.55
C PRO A 26 2.52 4.92 -9.31
N ARG A 27 1.46 5.72 -9.22
CA ARG A 27 1.57 7.17 -8.98
C ARG A 27 1.93 7.48 -7.54
N ASP A 28 1.62 6.61 -6.59
CA ASP A 28 2.07 6.76 -5.21
C ASP A 28 3.59 6.61 -5.11
N THR A 29 4.20 5.77 -5.94
CA THR A 29 5.66 5.63 -6.03
C THR A 29 6.29 6.89 -6.63
N GLU A 30 5.67 7.50 -7.64
CA GLU A 30 6.13 8.79 -8.19
C GLU A 30 6.09 9.92 -7.16
N LEU A 31 5.03 9.96 -6.34
CA LEU A 31 4.77 11.05 -5.39
C LEU A 31 5.46 10.86 -4.03
N TYR A 32 5.58 9.61 -3.58
CA TYR A 32 5.97 9.29 -2.20
C TYR A 32 7.12 8.28 -2.11
N LEU A 33 7.69 7.85 -3.24
CA LEU A 33 8.80 6.91 -3.40
C LEU A 33 8.50 5.47 -2.94
N GLY A 34 8.02 5.28 -1.73
CA GLY A 34 7.83 4.00 -1.07
C GLY A 34 8.11 4.08 0.44
N GLY A 35 8.10 2.93 1.11
CA GLY A 35 8.43 2.83 2.54
C GLY A 35 7.62 3.80 3.39
N LEU A 36 8.30 4.67 4.15
CA LEU A 36 7.63 5.63 5.03
C LEU A 36 6.66 6.56 4.28
N GLY A 37 6.97 6.98 3.05
CA GLY A 37 6.12 7.90 2.29
C GLY A 37 4.76 7.29 1.95
N THR A 38 4.77 6.09 1.36
CA THR A 38 3.54 5.35 1.04
C THR A 38 2.81 4.86 2.30
N ASN A 39 3.54 4.52 3.36
CA ASN A 39 2.91 4.17 4.65
C ASN A 39 2.10 5.33 5.23
N ALA A 40 2.64 6.55 5.18
CA ALA A 40 1.94 7.74 5.65
C ALA A 40 0.68 8.03 4.83
N LYS A 41 0.73 7.87 3.49
CA LYS A 41 -0.43 8.03 2.60
C LYS A 41 -1.56 7.06 2.95
N ILE A 42 -1.24 5.78 3.16
CA ILE A 42 -2.22 4.75 3.52
C ILE A 42 -2.91 5.09 4.85
N LEU A 43 -2.14 5.49 5.86
CA LEU A 43 -2.70 5.88 7.16
C LEU A 43 -3.59 7.11 7.04
N TRP A 44 -3.14 8.13 6.32
CA TRP A 44 -3.90 9.37 6.11
C TRP A 44 -5.30 9.12 5.53
N ASP A 45 -5.41 8.23 4.54
CA ASP A 45 -6.70 7.97 3.88
C ASP A 45 -7.62 7.05 4.69
N ARG A 46 -7.05 6.11 5.47
CA ARG A 46 -7.81 4.98 6.06
C ARG A 46 -7.98 5.06 7.57
N VAL A 47 -7.22 5.91 8.26
CA VAL A 47 -7.24 6.04 9.73
C VAL A 47 -7.57 7.48 10.11
N PRO A 48 -8.86 7.82 10.31
CA PRO A 48 -9.24 9.13 10.85
C PRO A 48 -8.82 9.26 12.33
N PRO A 49 -8.86 10.49 12.89
CA PRO A 49 -8.59 10.74 14.30
C PRO A 49 -9.51 9.97 15.26
#